data_AF-C3Y3V5-F1
#
_entry.id   AF-C3Y3V5-F1
#
_cell.length_a   1.000
_cell.length_b   1.000
_cell.length_c   1.000
_cell.angle_alpha   90.00
_cell.angle_beta   90.00
_cell.angle_gamma   90.00
#
_symmetry.space_group_name_H-M   'P 1'
#
loop_
_entity.id
_entity.type
_entity.pdbx_description
1 polymer ?
#
loop_
_entity_poly.entity_id
_entity_poly.type
_entity_poly.pdbx_seq_one_letter_code
_entity_poly.pdbx_strand_id
1 'polypeptide(L)'
;MKVQRHLPIDNGTLYNQLQSMKAEALYRFRSQIGIKDVTGYFWNDLEVDMGKLISSLLKLNQRKAKENSRARRIHHHLIQTEKKQEREAFKNDKEILEQSVRELEQKKYEEEKRWKLERERTQRANRRAERILHQLVETKNKLKQEREAFKHDKEVLETSVKELEQKKYEEEKRRQLDRERSRRANSKAKKKIDFTSDHAGPSDDQTGPSDDEAGLSNVFADKLALTERAGVPELPDRPGLYHGDEIKEMISHTLKEWCKDEAKPEIYIVTPFLDRKGMEMIKDAIKDRQIQALYTRDKDSTRTDPLNPVETGGILAKEKFVKLRVGPHQGRYYHCKFVAAKFTDRVEILMTSANLTSHHFMHEQIDSVHNKFKVTPGDFEENYLKKLDGYSEDYKWGSNTAIEGKPPAKWSTRRSHVPKMP
;
A
#
# COMPACT_ATOMS: atom_id res chain seq x y z
N MET A 1 -7.49 18.56 -43.98
CA MET A 1 -8.15 18.82 -45.28
C MET A 1 -9.03 17.63 -45.66
N LYS A 2 -10.36 17.80 -45.75
CA LYS A 2 -11.28 16.74 -46.22
C LYS A 2 -11.25 16.72 -47.75
N VAL A 3 -10.58 15.75 -48.34
CA VAL A 3 -10.65 15.50 -49.79
C VAL A 3 -12.04 14.93 -50.09
N GLN A 4 -12.95 15.75 -50.63
CA GLN A 4 -14.24 15.27 -51.15
C GLN A 4 -13.97 14.32 -52.33
N ARG A 5 -13.99 13.01 -52.06
CA ARG A 5 -13.92 11.96 -53.09
C ARG A 5 -15.21 12.02 -53.91
N HIS A 6 -15.20 12.76 -55.02
CA HIS A 6 -16.30 12.74 -55.98
C HIS A 6 -16.38 11.34 -56.59
N LEU A 7 -17.52 10.68 -56.40
CA LEU A 7 -17.81 9.41 -57.05
C LEU A 7 -17.84 9.63 -58.57
N PRO A 8 -17.40 8.65 -59.38
CA PRO A 8 -17.61 8.72 -60.82
C PRO A 8 -19.10 8.88 -61.10
N ILE A 9 -19.47 9.92 -61.83
CA ILE A 9 -20.82 10.12 -62.36
C ILE A 9 -21.09 8.96 -63.32
N ASP A 10 -22.31 8.41 -63.34
CA ASP A 10 -22.64 7.38 -64.33
C ASP A 10 -22.50 7.94 -65.75
N ASN A 11 -22.11 7.09 -66.70
CA ASN A 11 -21.81 7.57 -68.06
C ASN A 11 -23.05 8.11 -68.79
N GLY A 12 -24.27 7.72 -68.42
CA GLY A 12 -25.49 8.25 -69.02
C GLY A 12 -25.71 9.69 -68.61
N THR A 13 -25.62 9.97 -67.31
CA THR A 13 -25.71 11.33 -66.76
C THR A 13 -24.56 12.21 -67.25
N LEU A 14 -23.32 11.70 -67.25
CA LEU A 14 -22.17 12.44 -67.76
C LEU A 14 -22.31 12.74 -69.26
N TYR A 15 -22.78 11.78 -70.06
CA TYR A 15 -23.03 11.99 -71.49
C TYR A 15 -24.07 13.08 -71.72
N ASN A 16 -25.20 13.04 -71.01
CA ASN A 16 -26.26 14.03 -71.13
C ASN A 16 -25.79 15.44 -70.73
N GLN A 17 -25.01 15.55 -69.65
CA GLN A 17 -24.39 16.81 -69.24
C GLN A 17 -23.41 17.33 -70.30
N LEU A 18 -22.54 16.48 -70.84
CA LEU A 18 -21.58 16.86 -71.87
C LEU A 18 -22.25 17.24 -73.20
N GLN A 19 -23.35 16.57 -73.59
CA GLN A 19 -24.13 16.94 -74.77
C GLN A 19 -24.85 18.27 -74.58
N SER A 20 -25.42 18.52 -73.39
CA SER A 20 -26.02 19.81 -73.05
C SER A 20 -24.99 20.95 -73.08
N MET A 21 -23.80 20.73 -72.51
CA MET A 21 -22.70 21.69 -72.59
C MET A 21 -22.19 21.91 -74.03
N LYS A 22 -22.10 20.84 -74.84
CA LYS A 22 -21.75 20.94 -76.27
C LYS A 22 -22.76 21.81 -77.01
N ALA A 23 -24.06 21.58 -76.81
CA ALA A 23 -25.12 22.35 -77.43
C ALA A 23 -25.07 23.83 -77.03
N GLU A 24 -24.88 24.11 -75.73
CA GLU A 24 -24.75 25.47 -75.22
C GLU A 24 -23.51 26.19 -75.76
N ALA A 25 -22.36 25.51 -75.80
CA ALA A 25 -21.11 26.05 -76.32
C ALA A 25 -21.22 26.38 -77.82
N LEU A 26 -21.79 25.48 -78.62
CA LEU A 26 -22.05 25.71 -80.04
C LEU A 26 -23.01 26.88 -80.26
N TYR A 27 -24.07 27.00 -79.45
CA TYR A 27 -25.01 28.11 -79.51
C TYR A 27 -24.34 29.46 -79.20
N ARG A 28 -23.57 29.54 -78.10
CA ARG A 28 -22.83 30.76 -77.73
C ARG A 28 -21.78 31.16 -78.76
N PHE A 29 -21.07 30.17 -79.33
CA PHE A 29 -20.06 30.44 -80.35
C PHE A 29 -20.69 30.96 -81.65
N ARG A 30 -21.83 30.39 -82.07
CA ARG A 30 -22.62 30.90 -83.21
C ARG A 30 -23.12 32.33 -83.01
N SER A 31 -23.61 32.66 -81.81
CA SER A 31 -24.15 34.00 -81.54
C SER A 31 -23.07 35.08 -81.48
N GLN A 32 -21.86 34.75 -81.04
CA GLN A 32 -20.75 35.71 -80.92
C GLN A 32 -20.09 36.08 -82.24
N ILE A 33 -20.05 35.16 -83.21
CA ILE A 33 -19.30 35.39 -84.46
C ILE A 33 -20.12 36.24 -85.44
N GLY A 34 -21.45 36.32 -85.30
CA GLY A 34 -22.30 37.22 -86.09
C GLY A 34 -22.35 36.95 -87.60
N ILE A 35 -21.65 35.93 -88.10
CA ILE A 35 -21.56 35.58 -89.52
C ILE A 35 -22.67 34.58 -89.85
N LYS A 36 -23.62 35.01 -90.71
CA LYS A 36 -24.73 34.18 -91.21
C LYS A 36 -24.30 33.10 -92.22
N ASP A 37 -23.11 33.22 -92.82
CA ASP A 37 -22.61 32.35 -93.90
C ASP A 37 -21.20 31.80 -93.64
N VAL A 38 -20.96 31.21 -92.45
CA VAL A 38 -19.83 30.28 -92.33
C VAL A 38 -20.29 28.97 -92.96
N THR A 39 -19.66 28.58 -94.08
CA THR A 39 -19.96 27.37 -94.84
C THR A 39 -20.16 26.17 -93.90
N GLY A 40 -21.23 25.40 -94.11
CA GLY A 40 -21.66 24.32 -93.22
C GLY A 40 -20.58 23.28 -92.87
N TYR A 41 -19.49 23.21 -93.65
CA TYR A 41 -18.34 22.35 -93.44
C TYR A 41 -17.60 22.62 -92.11
N PHE A 42 -17.37 23.88 -91.72
CA PHE A 42 -16.64 24.18 -90.48
C PHE A 42 -17.41 23.74 -89.22
N TRP A 43 -18.74 23.87 -89.24
CA TRP A 43 -19.58 23.46 -88.12
C TRP A 43 -19.64 21.95 -87.96
N ASN A 44 -19.64 21.22 -89.08
CA ASN A 44 -19.60 19.76 -89.07
C ASN A 44 -18.28 19.25 -88.46
N ASP A 45 -17.15 19.86 -88.82
CA ASP A 45 -15.84 19.47 -88.29
C ASP A 45 -15.73 19.74 -86.78
N LEU A 46 -16.18 20.93 -86.33
CA LEU A 46 -16.22 21.27 -84.91
C LEU A 46 -17.16 20.33 -84.12
N GLU A 47 -18.29 19.94 -84.71
CA GLU A 47 -19.24 19.03 -84.09
C GLU A 47 -18.66 17.61 -83.93
N VAL A 48 -17.95 17.14 -84.95
CA VAL A 48 -17.23 15.86 -84.96
C VAL A 48 -16.13 15.88 -83.90
N ASP A 49 -15.36 16.96 -83.80
CA ASP A 49 -14.27 17.08 -82.83
C ASP A 49 -14.78 17.16 -81.38
N MET A 50 -15.88 17.86 -81.12
CA MET A 50 -16.54 17.79 -79.82
C MET A 50 -17.08 16.39 -79.53
N GLY A 51 -17.59 15.67 -80.53
CA GLY A 51 -18.00 14.27 -80.40
C GLY A 51 -16.85 13.34 -79.99
N LYS A 52 -15.66 13.54 -80.58
CA LYS A 52 -14.42 12.81 -80.20
C LYS A 52 -14.00 13.16 -78.77
N LEU A 53 -14.07 14.43 -78.37
CA LEU A 53 -13.75 14.87 -77.02
C LEU A 53 -14.67 14.24 -75.98
N ILE A 54 -15.99 14.24 -76.21
CA ILE A 54 -16.98 13.59 -75.34
C ILE A 54 -16.67 12.10 -75.20
N SER A 55 -16.40 11.41 -76.31
CA SER A 55 -16.02 9.99 -76.29
C SER A 55 -14.75 9.72 -75.49
N SER A 56 -13.74 10.59 -75.58
CA SER A 56 -12.50 10.49 -74.79
C SER A 56 -12.75 10.70 -73.29
N LEU A 57 -13.61 11.65 -72.92
CA LEU A 57 -14.00 11.90 -71.53
C LEU A 57 -14.78 10.73 -70.92
N LEU A 58 -15.69 10.10 -71.67
CA LEU A 58 -16.41 8.90 -71.22
C LEU A 58 -15.44 7.73 -70.99
N LYS A 59 -14.49 7.51 -71.91
CA LYS A 59 -13.44 6.48 -71.75
C LYS A 59 -12.59 6.73 -70.51
N LEU A 60 -12.24 7.99 -70.24
CA LEU A 60 -11.50 8.37 -69.03
C LEU A 60 -12.32 8.09 -67.76
N ASN A 61 -13.61 8.46 -67.76
CA ASN A 61 -14.51 8.19 -66.63
C ASN A 61 -14.66 6.68 -66.37
N GLN A 62 -14.80 5.87 -67.42
CA GLN A 62 -14.82 4.41 -67.30
C GLN A 62 -13.52 3.84 -66.71
N ARG A 63 -12.35 4.33 -67.14
CA ARG A 63 -11.06 3.92 -66.58
C ARG A 63 -10.98 4.26 -65.09
N LYS A 64 -11.34 5.48 -64.71
CA LYS A 64 -11.38 5.90 -63.29
C LYS A 64 -12.37 5.08 -62.46
N ALA A 65 -13.54 4.75 -63.00
CA ALA A 65 -14.52 3.90 -62.32
C ALA A 65 -13.97 2.49 -62.07
N LYS A 66 -13.26 1.90 -63.05
CA LYS A 66 -12.59 0.60 -62.90
C LYS A 66 -11.45 0.65 -61.87
N GLU A 67 -10.63 1.70 -61.88
CA GLU A 67 -9.58 1.92 -60.89
C GLU A 67 -10.15 2.04 -59.47
N ASN A 68 -11.21 2.84 -59.30
CA ASN A 68 -11.89 2.99 -58.01
C ASN A 68 -12.50 1.66 -57.52
N SER A 69 -13.09 0.86 -58.42
CA SER A 69 -13.58 -0.49 -58.09
C SER A 69 -12.45 -1.42 -57.64
N ARG A 70 -11.29 -1.38 -58.31
CA ARG A 70 -10.10 -2.15 -57.93
C ARG A 70 -9.55 -1.71 -56.58
N ALA A 71 -9.44 -0.40 -56.34
CA ALA A 71 -8.99 0.16 -55.07
C ALA A 71 -9.90 -0.24 -53.90
N ARG A 72 -11.23 -0.23 -54.10
CA ARG A 72 -12.19 -0.71 -53.10
C ARG A 72 -12.04 -2.20 -52.79
N ARG A 73 -11.82 -3.04 -53.82
CA ARG A 73 -11.57 -4.47 -53.64
C ARG A 73 -10.28 -4.74 -52.85
N ILE A 74 -9.20 -4.04 -53.20
CA ILE A 74 -7.93 -4.12 -52.46
C ILE A 74 -8.12 -3.69 -51.01
N HIS A 75 -8.78 -2.55 -50.78
CA HIS A 75 -9.04 -2.06 -49.44
C HIS A 75 -9.90 -3.02 -48.61
N HIS A 76 -10.95 -3.59 -49.19
CA HIS A 76 -11.76 -4.60 -48.53
C HIS A 76 -10.93 -5.85 -48.19
N HIS A 77 -10.08 -6.31 -49.11
CA HIS A 77 -9.22 -7.45 -48.86
C HIS A 77 -8.25 -7.18 -47.71
N LEU A 78 -7.60 -6.01 -47.68
CA LEU A 78 -6.72 -5.60 -46.59
C LEU A 78 -7.44 -5.62 -45.23
N ILE A 79 -8.65 -5.04 -45.15
CA ILE A 79 -9.47 -5.06 -43.92
C ILE A 79 -9.78 -6.49 -43.47
N GLN A 80 -10.05 -7.41 -44.41
CA GLN A 80 -10.30 -8.81 -44.07
C GLN A 80 -9.05 -9.52 -43.56
N THR A 81 -7.90 -9.22 -44.15
CA THR A 81 -6.61 -9.80 -43.73
C THR A 81 -6.19 -9.30 -42.35
N GLU A 82 -6.33 -8.00 -42.09
CA GLU A 82 -6.10 -7.40 -40.75
C GLU A 82 -7.01 -8.03 -39.70
N LYS A 83 -8.33 -8.12 -39.97
CA LYS A 83 -9.27 -8.80 -39.06
C LYS A 83 -8.95 -10.27 -38.83
N LYS A 84 -8.37 -10.96 -39.81
CA LYS A 84 -7.93 -12.36 -39.63
C LYS A 84 -6.71 -12.43 -38.72
N GLN A 85 -5.72 -11.57 -38.93
CA GLN A 85 -4.53 -11.48 -38.09
C GLN A 85 -4.88 -11.11 -36.64
N GLU A 86 -5.79 -10.15 -36.43
CA GLU A 86 -6.29 -9.78 -35.10
C GLU A 86 -6.95 -10.98 -34.38
N ARG A 87 -7.72 -11.80 -35.10
CA ARG A 87 -8.35 -13.00 -34.52
C ARG A 87 -7.32 -14.08 -34.15
N GLU A 88 -6.30 -14.26 -34.98
CA GLU A 88 -5.22 -15.22 -34.70
C GLU A 88 -4.37 -14.76 -33.51
N ALA A 89 -4.03 -13.46 -33.44
CA ALA A 89 -3.33 -12.87 -32.30
C ALA A 89 -4.14 -13.02 -31.00
N PHE A 90 -5.43 -12.68 -31.03
CA PHE A 90 -6.32 -12.84 -29.87
C PHE A 90 -6.42 -14.30 -29.40
N LYS A 91 -6.43 -15.27 -30.34
CA LYS A 91 -6.44 -16.70 -30.00
C LYS A 91 -5.15 -17.11 -29.29
N ASN A 92 -3.99 -16.64 -29.77
CA ASN A 92 -2.70 -16.92 -29.17
C ASN A 92 -2.58 -16.31 -27.75
N ASP A 93 -3.00 -15.05 -27.59
CA ASP A 93 -2.99 -14.36 -26.29
C ASP A 93 -3.89 -15.07 -25.27
N LYS A 94 -5.05 -15.57 -25.72
CA LYS A 94 -5.95 -16.37 -24.89
C LYS A 94 -5.28 -17.67 -24.41
N GLU A 95 -4.58 -18.37 -25.28
CA GLU A 95 -3.89 -19.62 -24.94
C GLU A 95 -2.75 -19.40 -23.94
N ILE A 96 -1.97 -18.32 -24.13
CA ILE A 96 -0.92 -17.90 -23.20
C ILE A 96 -1.52 -17.57 -21.82
N LEU A 97 -2.65 -16.86 -21.78
CA LEU A 97 -3.33 -16.52 -20.54
C LEU A 97 -3.85 -17.78 -19.82
N GLU A 98 -4.48 -18.70 -20.56
CA GLU A 98 -4.97 -19.98 -20.00
C GLU A 98 -3.84 -20.86 -19.48
N GLN A 99 -2.65 -20.83 -20.10
CA GLN A 99 -1.47 -21.50 -19.58
C GLN A 99 -0.96 -20.83 -18.29
N SER A 100 -0.87 -19.51 -18.29
CA SER A 100 -0.41 -18.73 -17.12
C SER A 100 -1.32 -18.95 -15.90
N VAL A 101 -2.65 -19.02 -16.11
CA VAL A 101 -3.61 -19.34 -15.04
C VAL A 101 -3.37 -20.74 -14.48
N ARG A 102 -3.16 -21.75 -15.32
CA ARG A 102 -2.87 -23.12 -14.88
C ARG A 102 -1.57 -23.20 -14.06
N GLU A 103 -0.53 -22.48 -14.46
CA GLU A 103 0.73 -22.42 -13.72
C GLU A 103 0.57 -21.75 -12.35
N LEU A 104 -0.24 -20.69 -12.26
CA LEU A 104 -0.54 -20.02 -10.99
C LEU A 104 -1.37 -20.92 -10.05
N GLU A 105 -2.36 -21.64 -10.58
CA GLU A 105 -3.15 -22.60 -9.80
C GLU A 105 -2.27 -23.73 -9.24
N GLN A 106 -1.32 -24.23 -10.05
CA GLN A 106 -0.37 -25.23 -9.60
C GLN A 106 0.55 -24.69 -8.50
N LYS A 107 1.09 -23.48 -8.65
CA LYS A 107 1.93 -22.84 -7.61
C LYS A 107 1.16 -22.66 -6.32
N LYS A 108 -0.09 -22.18 -6.39
CA LYS A 108 -0.96 -22.02 -5.22
C LYS A 108 -1.19 -23.35 -4.49
N TYR A 109 -1.41 -24.43 -5.24
CA TYR A 109 -1.57 -25.77 -4.67
C TYR A 109 -0.28 -26.25 -3.97
N GLU A 110 0.90 -26.02 -4.57
CA GLU A 110 2.18 -26.37 -3.97
C GLU A 110 2.48 -25.56 -2.69
N GLU A 111 2.15 -24.28 -2.68
CA GLU A 111 2.28 -23.42 -1.49
C GLU A 111 1.35 -23.85 -0.37
N GLU A 112 0.09 -24.16 -0.67
CA GLU A 112 -0.86 -24.66 0.32
C GLU A 112 -0.37 -25.98 0.95
N LYS A 113 0.21 -26.86 0.13
CA LYS A 113 0.84 -28.10 0.59
C LYS A 113 2.04 -27.83 1.52
N ARG A 114 2.88 -26.83 1.20
CA ARG A 114 4.00 -26.41 2.06
C ARG A 114 3.51 -25.86 3.39
N TRP A 115 2.53 -24.96 3.37
CA TRP A 115 1.91 -24.40 4.57
C TRP A 115 1.29 -25.46 5.48
N LYS A 116 0.63 -26.47 4.89
CA LYS A 116 0.07 -27.59 5.66
C LYS A 116 1.18 -28.38 6.37
N LEU A 117 2.27 -28.68 5.67
CA LEU A 117 3.41 -29.38 6.24
C LEU A 117 4.10 -28.58 7.37
N GLU A 118 4.22 -27.27 7.19
CA GLU A 118 4.80 -26.38 8.20
C GLU A 118 3.92 -26.26 9.46
N ARG A 119 2.60 -26.17 9.30
CA ARG A 119 1.66 -26.25 10.43
C ARG A 119 1.80 -27.56 11.18
N GLU A 120 1.90 -28.69 10.49
CA GLU A 120 2.12 -30.00 11.13
C GLU A 120 3.45 -30.05 11.90
N ARG A 121 4.54 -29.49 11.34
CA ARG A 121 5.84 -29.39 12.02
C ARG A 121 5.74 -28.55 13.29
N THR A 122 5.09 -27.40 13.20
CA THR A 122 4.88 -26.49 14.34
C THR A 122 4.05 -27.14 15.43
N GLN A 123 2.96 -27.83 15.07
CA GLN A 123 2.14 -28.59 16.03
C GLN A 123 2.93 -29.73 16.71
N ARG A 124 3.85 -30.40 16.00
CA ARG A 124 4.73 -31.41 16.61
C ARG A 124 5.74 -30.78 17.57
N ALA A 125 6.28 -29.61 17.22
CA ALA A 125 7.19 -28.86 18.09
C ALA A 125 6.47 -28.40 19.37
N ASN A 126 5.26 -27.85 19.27
CA ASN A 126 4.46 -27.42 20.42
C ASN A 126 4.14 -28.59 21.35
N ARG A 127 3.70 -29.75 20.81
CA ARG A 127 3.48 -30.96 21.61
C ARG A 127 4.75 -31.50 22.29
N ARG A 128 5.93 -31.23 21.73
CA ARG A 128 7.21 -31.56 22.38
C ARG A 128 7.50 -30.58 23.51
N ALA A 129 7.29 -29.29 23.29
CA ALA A 129 7.48 -28.25 24.30
C ALA A 129 6.55 -28.45 25.50
N GLU A 130 5.27 -28.78 25.28
CA GLU A 130 4.30 -29.10 26.34
C GLU A 130 4.75 -30.30 27.20
N ARG A 131 5.27 -31.36 26.57
CA ARG A 131 5.82 -32.52 27.30
C ARG A 131 7.01 -32.14 28.16
N ILE A 132 7.92 -31.33 27.63
CA ILE A 132 9.09 -30.83 28.39
C ILE A 132 8.62 -29.97 29.57
N LEU A 133 7.65 -29.08 29.35
CA LEU A 133 7.09 -28.24 30.40
C LEU A 133 6.47 -29.07 31.52
N HIS A 134 5.70 -30.12 31.18
CA HIS A 134 5.13 -31.05 32.15
C HIS A 134 6.21 -31.73 33.01
N GLN A 135 7.28 -32.23 32.37
CA GLN A 135 8.42 -32.83 33.07
C GLN A 135 9.13 -31.84 34.02
N LEU A 136 9.28 -30.58 33.61
CA LEU A 136 9.86 -29.53 34.46
C LEU A 136 8.98 -29.22 35.66
N VAL A 137 7.65 -29.19 35.49
CA VAL A 137 6.70 -28.99 36.58
C VAL A 137 6.75 -30.15 37.58
N GLU A 138 6.77 -31.39 37.10
CA GLU A 138 6.94 -32.58 37.96
C GLU A 138 8.25 -32.51 38.75
N THR A 139 9.35 -32.18 38.08
CA THR A 139 10.67 -32.05 38.71
C THR A 139 10.68 -30.96 39.77
N LYS A 140 10.08 -29.79 39.48
CA LYS A 140 9.92 -28.69 40.43
C LYS A 140 9.13 -29.12 41.68
N ASN A 141 8.06 -29.89 41.49
CA ASN A 141 7.24 -30.37 42.60
C ASN A 141 8.00 -31.38 43.48
N LYS A 142 8.79 -32.28 42.88
CA LYS A 142 9.68 -33.20 43.61
C LYS A 142 10.72 -32.43 44.43
N LEU A 143 11.42 -31.47 43.82
CA LEU A 143 12.39 -30.61 44.53
C LEU A 143 11.74 -29.83 45.68
N LYS A 144 10.50 -29.39 45.52
CA LYS A 144 9.75 -28.75 46.60
C LYS A 144 9.49 -29.71 47.77
N GLN A 145 9.09 -30.95 47.48
CA GLN A 145 8.88 -31.98 48.51
C GLN A 145 10.19 -32.31 49.24
N GLU A 146 11.29 -32.49 48.51
CA GLU A 146 12.62 -32.73 49.08
C GLU A 146 13.06 -31.56 49.97
N ARG A 147 12.79 -30.31 49.57
CA ARG A 147 13.09 -29.13 50.37
C ARG A 147 12.31 -29.08 51.68
N GLU A 148 11.02 -29.43 51.67
CA GLU A 148 10.20 -29.49 52.90
C GLU A 148 10.65 -30.63 53.82
N ALA A 149 11.02 -31.79 53.25
CA ALA A 149 11.59 -32.89 54.03
C ALA A 149 12.91 -32.48 54.70
N PHE A 150 13.82 -31.84 53.96
CA PHE A 150 15.07 -31.31 54.52
C PHE A 150 14.83 -30.27 55.62
N LYS A 151 13.82 -29.41 55.47
CA LYS A 151 13.44 -28.44 56.49
C LYS A 151 12.98 -29.14 57.77
N HIS A 152 12.18 -30.19 57.66
CA HIS A 152 11.74 -31.00 58.79
C HIS A 152 12.92 -31.67 59.50
N ASP A 153 13.82 -32.31 58.76
CA ASP A 153 15.02 -32.96 59.33
C ASP A 153 15.89 -31.95 60.09
N LYS A 154 16.03 -30.73 59.55
CA LYS A 154 16.74 -29.64 60.23
C LYS A 154 16.09 -29.26 61.56
N GLU A 155 14.76 -29.12 61.61
CA GLU A 155 14.02 -28.79 62.84
C GLU A 155 14.16 -29.89 63.91
N VAL A 156 14.16 -31.16 63.50
CA VAL A 156 14.39 -32.32 64.38
C VAL A 156 15.80 -32.29 64.97
N LEU A 157 16.81 -32.00 64.14
CA LEU A 157 18.21 -31.87 64.58
C LEU A 157 18.38 -30.70 65.56
N GLU A 158 17.83 -29.53 65.25
CA GLU A 158 17.90 -28.36 66.14
C GLU A 158 17.25 -28.64 67.50
N THR A 159 16.13 -29.37 67.52
CA THR A 159 15.46 -29.79 68.76
C THR A 159 16.35 -30.76 69.56
N SER A 160 16.93 -31.75 68.90
CA SER A 160 17.84 -32.72 69.51
C SER A 160 19.10 -32.06 70.11
N VAL A 161 19.65 -31.05 69.42
CA VAL A 161 20.78 -30.26 69.90
C VAL A 161 20.39 -29.49 71.17
N LYS A 162 19.24 -28.81 71.19
CA LYS A 162 18.74 -28.09 72.38
C LYS A 162 18.54 -29.03 73.58
N GLU A 163 17.99 -30.22 73.36
CA GLU A 163 17.84 -31.22 74.43
C GLU A 163 19.18 -31.69 74.99
N LEU A 164 20.19 -31.90 74.12
CA LEU A 164 21.54 -32.26 74.56
C LEU A 164 22.21 -31.13 75.35
N GLU A 165 22.05 -29.88 74.92
CA GLU A 165 22.54 -28.72 75.65
C GLU A 165 21.88 -28.60 77.02
N GLN A 166 20.56 -28.81 77.11
CA GLN A 166 19.84 -28.82 78.37
C GLN A 166 20.32 -29.94 79.30
N LYS A 167 20.51 -31.16 78.79
CA LYS A 167 21.07 -32.28 79.56
C LYS A 167 22.47 -31.97 80.08
N LYS A 168 23.33 -31.38 79.25
CA LYS A 168 24.67 -30.94 79.67
C LYS A 168 24.59 -29.90 80.78
N TYR A 169 23.70 -28.91 80.66
CA TYR A 169 23.48 -27.90 81.67
C TYR A 169 23.00 -28.49 83.00
N GLU A 170 22.04 -29.42 82.96
CA GLU A 170 21.56 -30.12 84.16
C GLU A 170 22.64 -30.99 84.81
N GLU A 171 23.45 -31.68 84.01
CA GLU A 171 24.59 -32.46 84.48
C GLU A 171 25.66 -31.57 85.12
N GLU A 172 26.00 -30.44 84.49
CA GLU A 172 26.94 -29.47 85.04
C GLU A 172 26.42 -28.87 86.36
N LYS A 173 25.13 -28.55 86.43
CA LYS A 173 24.48 -28.11 87.68
C LYS A 173 24.55 -29.19 88.77
N ARG A 174 24.36 -30.47 88.44
CA ARG A 174 24.57 -31.58 89.39
C ARG A 174 26.02 -31.67 89.85
N ARG A 175 26.98 -31.58 88.93
CA ARG A 175 28.42 -31.56 89.26
C ARG A 175 28.78 -30.38 90.17
N GLN A 176 28.19 -29.20 89.94
CA GLN A 176 28.38 -28.03 90.82
C GLN A 176 27.81 -28.27 92.22
N LEU A 177 26.60 -28.82 92.32
CA LEU A 177 26.00 -29.20 93.61
C LEU A 177 26.85 -30.24 94.36
N ASP A 178 27.40 -31.24 93.66
CA ASP A 178 28.28 -32.24 94.26
C ASP A 178 29.64 -31.65 94.67
N ARG A 179 30.18 -30.71 93.89
CA ARG A 179 31.37 -29.91 94.29
C ARG A 179 31.06 -29.05 95.52
N GLU A 180 29.89 -28.43 95.63
CA GLU A 180 29.47 -27.68 96.82
C GLU A 180 29.27 -28.59 98.04
N ARG A 181 28.67 -29.77 97.87
CA ARG A 181 28.56 -30.79 98.93
C ARG A 181 29.93 -31.27 99.38
N SER A 182 30.85 -31.49 98.45
CA SER A 182 32.24 -31.86 98.74
C SER A 182 33.02 -30.73 99.42
N ARG A 183 32.77 -29.46 99.04
CA ARG A 183 33.28 -28.28 99.73
C ARG A 183 32.70 -28.15 101.14
N ARG A 184 31.41 -28.43 101.35
CA ARG A 184 30.79 -28.46 102.70
C ARG A 184 31.36 -29.58 103.56
N ALA A 185 31.63 -30.76 103.00
CA ALA A 185 32.28 -31.88 103.68
C ALA A 185 33.75 -31.60 104.03
N ASN A 186 34.50 -30.97 103.12
CA ASN A 186 35.88 -30.56 103.37
C ASN A 186 36.00 -29.26 104.20
N SER A 187 34.95 -28.44 104.34
CA SER A 187 34.99 -27.23 105.19
C SER A 187 34.93 -27.51 106.70
N LYS A 188 34.75 -28.77 107.12
CA LYS A 188 34.99 -29.22 108.51
C LYS A 188 36.44 -29.66 108.76
N ALA A 189 37.31 -29.62 107.76
CA ALA A 189 38.74 -29.90 107.92
C ALA A 189 39.56 -28.78 107.26
N LYS A 190 40.34 -28.07 108.08
CA LYS A 190 41.35 -27.05 107.73
C LYS A 190 40.83 -25.67 107.31
N LYS A 191 40.80 -24.85 108.36
CA LYS A 191 41.08 -23.42 108.41
C LYS A 191 42.47 -23.11 107.81
N LYS A 192 42.56 -21.95 107.13
CA LYS A 192 43.65 -20.95 107.14
C LYS A 192 44.45 -20.74 105.83
N ILE A 193 44.64 -19.44 105.55
CA ILE A 193 45.70 -18.73 104.79
C ILE A 193 45.30 -18.21 103.39
N ASP A 194 44.85 -16.94 103.39
CA ASP A 194 45.44 -15.73 102.77
C ASP A 194 45.97 -15.66 101.32
N PHE A 195 45.66 -14.50 100.74
CA PHE A 195 46.47 -13.58 99.91
C PHE A 195 46.32 -13.55 98.37
N THR A 196 45.80 -12.39 97.92
CA THR A 196 46.25 -11.48 96.83
C THR A 196 46.03 -11.74 95.33
N SER A 197 45.60 -10.62 94.69
CA SER A 197 46.23 -9.94 93.53
C SER A 197 45.70 -10.21 92.11
N ASP A 198 45.07 -9.16 91.59
CA ASP A 198 45.31 -8.43 90.33
C ASP A 198 45.05 -9.03 88.93
N HIS A 199 44.40 -8.16 88.15
CA HIS A 199 44.57 -7.85 86.72
C HIS A 199 44.34 -8.93 85.66
N ALA A 200 43.38 -8.67 84.75
CA ALA A 200 43.64 -8.12 83.42
C ALA A 200 42.39 -8.27 82.52
N GLY A 201 42.01 -7.21 81.79
CA GLY A 201 41.27 -7.33 80.52
C GLY A 201 42.17 -7.94 79.43
N PRO A 202 41.81 -7.93 78.13
CA PRO A 202 41.24 -6.75 77.46
C PRO A 202 40.27 -7.03 76.28
N SER A 203 39.86 -5.93 75.62
CA SER A 203 39.78 -5.70 74.15
C SER A 203 38.86 -6.58 73.30
N ASP A 204 37.84 -5.99 72.67
CA ASP A 204 37.84 -5.53 71.25
C ASP A 204 37.18 -6.63 70.38
N ASP A 205 36.44 -6.41 69.30
CA ASP A 205 36.30 -5.28 68.41
C ASP A 205 35.02 -5.49 67.56
N GLN A 206 34.46 -4.39 67.04
CA GLN A 206 34.03 -4.14 65.64
C GLN A 206 33.48 -5.32 64.78
N THR A 207 32.45 -5.24 63.93
CA THR A 207 32.00 -4.20 62.98
C THR A 207 30.85 -4.80 62.15
N GLY A 208 29.78 -4.04 61.86
CA GLY A 208 29.12 -4.12 60.53
C GLY A 208 29.99 -3.40 59.49
N PRO A 209 29.72 -3.39 58.16
CA PRO A 209 28.43 -3.40 57.46
C PRO A 209 28.45 -4.47 56.32
N SER A 210 27.57 -4.60 55.33
CA SER A 210 27.04 -3.62 54.38
C SER A 210 25.98 -4.26 53.47
N ASP A 211 25.03 -3.41 53.07
CA ASP A 211 24.24 -3.55 51.85
C ASP A 211 25.14 -3.76 50.61
N ASP A 212 24.62 -4.48 49.62
CA ASP A 212 24.77 -4.24 48.16
C ASP A 212 24.59 -5.55 47.36
N GLU A 213 23.36 -5.86 46.96
CA GLU A 213 23.11 -6.61 45.70
C GLU A 213 21.88 -6.02 44.99
N ALA A 214 22.07 -4.83 44.43
CA ALA A 214 21.29 -4.34 43.30
C ALA A 214 22.19 -4.44 42.06
N GLY A 215 21.97 -5.45 41.21
CA GLY A 215 22.91 -5.70 40.11
C GLY A 215 22.47 -6.71 39.06
N LEU A 216 21.19 -6.78 38.69
CA LEU A 216 20.73 -7.58 37.54
C LEU A 216 19.62 -6.88 36.76
N SER A 217 19.92 -5.72 36.17
CA SER A 217 18.98 -5.06 35.25
C SER A 217 19.70 -4.26 34.16
N ASN A 218 20.62 -4.88 33.40
CA ASN A 218 21.15 -4.23 32.19
C ASN A 218 21.43 -5.18 31.00
N VAL A 219 20.99 -6.45 31.03
CA VAL A 219 21.18 -7.37 29.89
C VAL A 219 19.97 -7.37 28.92
N PHE A 220 18.87 -6.68 29.27
CA PHE A 220 17.68 -6.58 28.41
C PHE A 220 17.61 -5.30 27.57
N ALA A 221 18.40 -4.26 27.86
CA ALA A 221 18.38 -3.00 27.13
C ALA A 221 19.14 -3.06 25.79
N ASP A 222 20.23 -3.83 25.72
CA ASP A 222 21.04 -3.94 24.50
C ASP A 222 20.37 -4.78 23.39
N LYS A 223 19.40 -5.63 23.73
CA LYS A 223 18.64 -6.40 22.73
C LYS A 223 17.55 -5.59 22.02
N LEU A 224 17.14 -4.44 22.57
CA LEU A 224 16.15 -3.55 21.95
C LEU A 224 16.80 -2.57 20.96
N ALA A 225 18.06 -2.19 21.18
CA ALA A 225 18.81 -1.32 20.28
C ALA A 225 19.30 -2.04 19.00
N LEU A 226 19.46 -3.37 19.05
CA LEU A 226 19.87 -4.19 17.89
C LEU A 226 18.70 -4.57 16.97
N THR A 227 17.45 -4.44 17.42
CA THR A 227 16.25 -4.73 16.61
C THR A 227 15.79 -3.58 15.70
N GLU A 228 16.27 -2.34 15.89
CA GLU A 228 15.93 -1.22 14.99
C GLU A 228 16.79 -1.16 13.72
N ARG A 229 17.85 -1.97 13.61
CA ARG A 229 18.73 -2.04 12.42
C ARG A 229 18.55 -3.30 11.57
N ALA A 230 17.73 -4.25 12.02
CA ALA A 230 17.54 -5.52 11.32
C ALA A 230 16.25 -5.49 10.49
N GLY A 231 16.39 -5.29 9.18
CA GLY A 231 15.36 -5.67 8.20
C GLY A 231 14.48 -4.54 7.69
N VAL A 232 15.06 -3.50 7.10
CA VAL A 232 14.37 -2.74 6.06
C VAL A 232 14.69 -3.46 4.75
N PRO A 233 13.71 -4.07 4.04
CA PRO A 233 13.96 -4.52 2.69
C PRO A 233 14.41 -3.31 1.88
N GLU A 234 15.57 -3.39 1.22
CA GLU A 234 15.85 -2.46 0.12
C GLU A 234 14.62 -2.49 -0.79
N LEU A 235 14.00 -1.32 -0.98
CA LEU A 235 12.88 -1.16 -1.90
C LEU A 235 13.28 -1.82 -3.22
N PRO A 236 12.57 -2.85 -3.70
CA PRO A 236 13.01 -3.57 -4.88
C PRO A 236 13.05 -2.59 -6.05
N ASP A 237 14.22 -2.37 -6.66
CA ASP A 237 14.42 -1.42 -7.78
C ASP A 237 13.59 -1.75 -9.04
N ARG A 238 12.79 -2.81 -9.02
CA ARG A 238 12.08 -3.32 -10.19
C ARG A 238 10.57 -3.11 -10.04
N PRO A 239 9.88 -2.67 -11.10
CA PRO A 239 8.44 -2.77 -11.18
C PRO A 239 7.99 -4.23 -10.97
N GLY A 240 6.88 -4.42 -10.27
CA GLY A 240 6.44 -5.77 -9.91
C GLY A 240 5.05 -5.82 -9.29
N LEU A 241 4.64 -7.04 -8.95
CA LEU A 241 3.45 -7.33 -8.16
C LEU A 241 3.87 -7.55 -6.71
N TYR A 242 3.16 -6.92 -5.79
CA TYR A 242 3.47 -6.91 -4.37
C TYR A 242 2.22 -7.12 -3.54
N HIS A 243 2.39 -7.69 -2.35
CA HIS A 243 1.31 -7.81 -1.39
C HIS A 243 0.93 -6.42 -0.83
N GLY A 244 -0.33 -6.25 -0.45
CA GLY A 244 -0.86 -4.95 -0.04
C GLY A 244 -0.15 -4.35 1.17
N ASP A 245 0.26 -5.18 2.13
CA ASP A 245 1.06 -4.78 3.29
C ASP A 245 2.47 -4.32 2.89
N GLU A 246 3.12 -5.02 1.96
CA GLU A 246 4.39 -4.58 1.38
C GLU A 246 4.24 -3.23 0.66
N ILE A 247 3.18 -3.03 -0.12
CA ILE A 247 2.92 -1.75 -0.81
C ILE A 247 2.72 -0.61 0.19
N LYS A 248 1.99 -0.88 1.28
CA LYS A 248 1.83 0.09 2.37
C LYS A 248 3.19 0.49 2.94
N GLU A 249 4.06 -0.49 3.21
CA GLU A 249 5.42 -0.24 3.71
C GLU A 249 6.26 0.55 2.71
N MET A 250 6.21 0.20 1.42
CA MET A 250 6.95 0.89 0.37
C MET A 250 6.55 2.36 0.23
N ILE A 251 5.25 2.66 0.24
CA ILE A 251 4.73 4.04 0.21
C ILE A 251 5.14 4.78 1.48
N SER A 252 4.95 4.15 2.65
CA SER A 252 5.30 4.75 3.95
C SER A 252 6.78 5.10 4.04
N HIS A 253 7.64 4.18 3.62
CA HIS A 253 9.08 4.35 3.61
C HIS A 253 9.50 5.47 2.66
N THR A 254 8.98 5.44 1.42
CA THR A 254 9.26 6.45 0.40
C THR A 254 8.86 7.86 0.86
N LEU A 255 7.67 8.01 1.45
CA LEU A 255 7.23 9.28 2.00
C LEU A 255 8.11 9.75 3.17
N LYS A 256 8.51 8.84 4.07
CA LYS A 256 9.43 9.14 5.18
C LYS A 256 10.79 9.61 4.67
N GLU A 257 11.33 8.97 3.64
CA GLU A 257 12.61 9.36 3.02
C GLU A 257 12.51 10.78 2.43
N TRP A 258 11.54 11.04 1.57
CA TRP A 258 11.37 12.37 0.97
C TRP A 258 11.08 13.47 1.99
N CYS A 259 10.42 13.14 3.11
CA CYS A 259 10.18 14.09 4.19
C CYS A 259 11.42 14.40 5.04
N LYS A 260 12.42 13.50 5.07
CA LYS A 260 13.71 13.71 5.75
C LYS A 260 14.75 14.37 4.86
N ASP A 261 14.52 14.42 3.56
CA ASP A 261 15.45 15.02 2.59
C ASP A 261 15.67 16.51 2.87
N GLU A 262 16.94 16.94 2.85
CA GLU A 262 17.36 18.32 3.13
C GLU A 262 16.82 19.33 2.11
N ALA A 263 16.61 18.90 0.86
CA ALA A 263 16.03 19.72 -0.20
C ALA A 263 14.55 20.04 0.03
N LYS A 264 13.91 19.35 1.00
CA LYS A 264 12.52 19.57 1.42
C LYS A 264 11.54 19.60 0.23
N PRO A 265 11.50 18.56 -0.61
CA PRO A 265 10.65 18.54 -1.81
C PRO A 265 9.16 18.72 -1.50
N GLU A 266 8.42 19.22 -2.49
CA GLU A 266 6.96 19.33 -2.42
C GLU A 266 6.34 17.93 -2.60
N ILE A 267 5.50 17.51 -1.63
CA ILE A 267 4.90 16.18 -1.62
C ILE A 267 3.49 16.21 -2.21
N TYR A 268 3.24 15.31 -3.16
CA TYR A 268 1.95 15.12 -3.81
C TYR A 268 1.46 13.69 -3.59
N ILE A 269 0.20 13.53 -3.24
CA ILE A 269 -0.43 12.22 -3.05
C ILE A 269 -1.70 12.18 -3.89
N VAL A 270 -1.86 11.12 -4.68
CA VAL A 270 -3.00 10.94 -5.56
C VAL A 270 -3.57 9.55 -5.35
N THR A 271 -4.83 9.47 -4.96
CA THR A 271 -5.56 8.20 -4.82
C THR A 271 -7.05 8.44 -4.98
N PRO A 272 -7.78 7.74 -5.87
CA PRO A 272 -9.22 7.92 -6.01
C PRO A 272 -9.97 7.56 -4.74
N PHE A 273 -9.50 6.56 -4.00
CA PHE A 273 -10.13 6.13 -2.77
C PHE A 273 -9.14 6.19 -1.60
N LEU A 274 -9.64 6.72 -0.49
CA LEU A 274 -8.88 6.93 0.74
C LEU A 274 -9.79 6.56 1.91
N ASP A 275 -9.23 5.87 2.90
CA ASP A 275 -9.93 5.59 4.15
C ASP A 275 -9.06 5.93 5.37
N ARG A 276 -9.60 5.70 6.57
CA ARG A 276 -8.91 5.99 7.82
C ARG A 276 -7.52 5.35 7.91
N LYS A 277 -7.33 4.09 7.50
CA LYS A 277 -6.02 3.43 7.55
C LYS A 277 -5.04 4.05 6.56
N GLY A 278 -5.51 4.44 5.38
CA GLY A 278 -4.73 5.20 4.41
C GLY A 278 -4.26 6.54 4.98
N MET A 279 -5.15 7.27 5.64
CA MET A 279 -4.84 8.54 6.29
C MET A 279 -3.85 8.39 7.45
N GLU A 280 -4.04 7.38 8.31
CA GLU A 280 -3.12 7.07 9.41
C GLU A 280 -1.71 6.78 8.87
N MET A 281 -1.60 5.96 7.82
CA MET A 281 -0.33 5.67 7.15
C MET A 281 0.36 6.94 6.64
N ILE A 282 -0.38 7.82 5.95
CA ILE A 282 0.16 9.09 5.44
C ILE A 282 0.65 9.97 6.60
N LYS A 283 -0.17 10.12 7.65
CA LYS A 283 0.16 10.93 8.84
C LYS A 283 1.43 10.44 9.52
N ASP A 284 1.55 9.13 9.73
CA ASP A 284 2.71 8.52 10.38
C ASP A 284 3.99 8.67 9.52
N ALA A 285 3.84 8.69 8.20
CA ALA A 285 4.96 8.85 7.28
C ALA A 285 5.45 10.31 7.18
N ILE A 286 4.56 11.28 7.07
CA ILE A 286 4.91 12.70 6.90
C ILE A 286 5.23 13.42 8.22
N LYS A 287 4.72 12.90 9.36
CA LYS A 287 4.78 13.53 10.68
C LYS A 287 4.30 14.99 10.66
N ASP A 288 5.22 15.94 10.75
CA ASP A 288 4.95 17.38 10.80
C ASP A 288 5.16 18.12 9.48
N ARG A 289 5.55 17.40 8.42
CA ARG A 289 5.66 17.99 7.08
C ARG A 289 4.27 18.27 6.50
N GLN A 290 4.18 19.41 5.82
CA GLN A 290 3.00 19.76 5.05
C GLN A 290 3.04 19.07 3.68
N ILE A 291 1.91 18.51 3.26
CA ILE A 291 1.71 17.96 1.92
C ILE A 291 1.29 19.10 0.99
N GLN A 292 1.89 19.19 -0.20
CA GLN A 292 1.55 20.22 -1.17
C GLN A 292 0.16 20.00 -1.75
N ALA A 293 -0.15 18.77 -2.16
CA ALA A 293 -1.51 18.44 -2.57
C ALA A 293 -1.87 16.96 -2.29
N LEU A 294 -3.08 16.74 -1.79
CA LEU A 294 -3.73 15.44 -1.74
C LEU A 294 -4.93 15.44 -2.69
N TYR A 295 -4.90 14.58 -3.70
CA TYR A 295 -5.98 14.38 -4.67
C TYR A 295 -6.74 13.10 -4.34
N THR A 296 -8.03 13.23 -3.96
CA THR A 296 -8.92 12.09 -3.71
C THR A 296 -10.31 12.28 -4.32
N ARG A 297 -11.15 11.24 -4.33
CA ARG A 297 -12.55 11.35 -4.75
C ARG A 297 -13.48 11.51 -3.54
N ASP A 298 -14.58 12.22 -3.76
CA ASP A 298 -15.70 12.24 -2.83
C ASP A 298 -16.44 10.89 -2.88
N LYS A 299 -16.70 10.26 -1.71
CA LYS A 299 -17.61 9.11 -1.69
C LYS A 299 -19.03 9.64 -1.59
N ASP A 300 -19.91 8.97 -2.33
CA ASP A 300 -21.34 9.26 -2.42
C ASP A 300 -21.96 9.60 -1.04
N SER A 301 -22.80 10.64 -1.00
CA SER A 301 -23.43 11.23 0.21
C SER A 301 -24.32 10.28 1.03
N THR A 302 -24.36 9.00 0.66
CA THR A 302 -25.14 7.92 1.30
C THR A 302 -24.27 6.95 2.12
N ARG A 303 -22.94 7.04 2.01
CA ARG A 303 -21.99 6.29 2.84
C ARG A 303 -20.93 7.26 3.36
N THR A 304 -20.82 7.34 4.69
CA THR A 304 -19.66 7.82 5.48
C THR A 304 -18.60 8.54 4.64
N ASP A 305 -18.69 9.88 4.63
CA ASP A 305 -17.74 10.77 3.97
C ASP A 305 -16.32 10.42 4.46
N PRO A 306 -15.41 9.94 3.60
CA PRO A 306 -14.07 9.52 3.97
C PRO A 306 -13.20 10.69 4.47
N LEU A 307 -13.67 11.93 4.27
CA LEU A 307 -13.08 13.16 4.77
C LEU A 307 -13.84 13.73 5.96
N ASN A 308 -14.88 13.03 6.47
CA ASN A 308 -15.61 13.42 7.67
C ASN A 308 -14.61 13.61 8.82
N PRO A 309 -14.49 14.82 9.40
CA PRO A 309 -13.58 15.09 10.51
C PRO A 309 -13.76 14.15 11.72
N VAL A 310 -14.98 13.65 11.93
CA VAL A 310 -15.34 12.69 12.99
C VAL A 310 -14.76 11.29 12.70
N GLU A 311 -14.82 10.83 11.46
CA GLU A 311 -14.32 9.51 11.07
C GLU A 311 -12.83 9.49 10.80
N THR A 312 -12.30 10.62 10.35
CA THR A 312 -10.85 10.84 10.17
C THR A 312 -10.17 11.25 11.47
N GLY A 313 -10.89 11.40 12.59
CA GLY A 313 -10.32 11.62 13.92
C GLY A 313 -9.40 12.85 14.01
N GLY A 314 -9.70 13.91 13.25
CA GLY A 314 -8.83 15.10 13.18
C GLY A 314 -7.50 14.89 12.45
N ILE A 315 -7.31 13.77 11.73
CA ILE A 315 -6.13 13.53 10.90
C ILE A 315 -6.08 14.52 9.71
N LEU A 316 -7.23 14.97 9.23
CA LEU A 316 -7.37 16.03 8.24
C LEU A 316 -7.38 17.42 8.90
N ALA A 317 -6.24 17.85 9.43
CA ALA A 317 -6.07 19.24 9.82
C ALA A 317 -5.72 20.07 8.57
N LYS A 318 -6.40 21.19 8.34
CA LYS A 318 -6.11 22.13 7.24
C LYS A 318 -4.62 22.50 7.17
N GLU A 319 -3.96 22.56 8.32
CA GLU A 319 -2.54 22.90 8.46
C GLU A 319 -1.58 21.88 7.84
N LYS A 320 -2.00 20.62 7.67
CA LYS A 320 -1.17 19.55 7.11
C LYS A 320 -1.17 19.52 5.57
N PHE A 321 -2.03 20.32 4.92
CA PHE A 321 -2.17 20.33 3.46
C PHE A 321 -2.15 21.76 2.93
N VAL A 322 -1.34 22.04 1.91
CA VAL A 322 -1.48 23.29 1.14
C VAL A 322 -2.76 23.21 0.31
N LYS A 323 -3.03 22.06 -0.33
CA LYS A 323 -4.25 21.79 -1.07
C LYS A 323 -4.81 20.40 -0.77
N LEU A 324 -6.10 20.33 -0.46
CA LEU A 324 -6.87 19.09 -0.50
C LEU A 324 -7.82 19.20 -1.70
N ARG A 325 -7.66 18.33 -2.69
CA ARG A 325 -8.36 18.36 -3.96
C ARG A 325 -9.29 17.16 -4.07
N VAL A 326 -10.56 17.41 -4.36
CA VAL A 326 -11.58 16.37 -4.42
C VAL A 326 -12.18 16.29 -5.82
N GLY A 327 -12.12 15.11 -6.43
CA GLY A 327 -12.74 14.81 -7.71
C GLY A 327 -14.24 14.55 -7.56
N PRO A 328 -15.09 15.03 -8.49
CA PRO A 328 -16.54 14.87 -8.40
C PRO A 328 -16.96 13.41 -8.49
N HIS A 329 -18.05 13.07 -7.81
CA HIS A 329 -18.58 11.70 -7.81
C HIS A 329 -19.15 11.28 -9.17
N GLN A 330 -19.76 12.19 -9.93
CA GLN A 330 -20.40 11.90 -11.22
C GLN A 330 -19.66 12.61 -12.37
N GLY A 331 -19.11 11.86 -13.34
CA GLY A 331 -18.45 12.43 -14.52
C GLY A 331 -17.14 11.75 -14.92
N ARG A 332 -16.30 12.46 -15.71
CA ARG A 332 -14.92 12.05 -16.01
C ARG A 332 -14.06 12.29 -14.76
N TYR A 333 -13.43 11.25 -14.24
CA TYR A 333 -12.57 11.33 -13.06
C TYR A 333 -11.20 10.72 -13.34
N TYR A 334 -10.20 11.13 -12.56
CA TYR A 334 -8.88 10.52 -12.59
C TYR A 334 -8.90 9.22 -11.76
N HIS A 335 -8.28 8.17 -12.29
CA HIS A 335 -8.13 6.89 -11.58
C HIS A 335 -6.66 6.49 -11.38
N CYS A 336 -5.73 7.44 -11.52
CA CYS A 336 -4.32 7.19 -11.24
C CYS A 336 -4.07 7.13 -9.73
N LYS A 337 -3.10 6.32 -9.28
CA LYS A 337 -2.64 6.32 -7.90
C LYS A 337 -1.12 6.41 -7.86
N PHE A 338 -0.62 7.44 -7.19
CA PHE A 338 0.81 7.63 -7.02
C PHE A 338 1.11 8.55 -5.84
N VAL A 339 2.33 8.46 -5.34
CA VAL A 339 2.95 9.50 -4.50
C VAL A 339 4.13 10.08 -5.25
N ALA A 340 4.34 11.39 -5.12
CA ALA A 340 5.42 12.08 -5.81
C ALA A 340 6.09 13.11 -4.92
N ALA A 341 7.40 13.31 -5.13
CA ALA A 341 8.19 14.36 -4.54
C ALA A 341 8.80 15.23 -5.64
N LYS A 342 8.45 16.51 -5.66
CA LYS A 342 9.00 17.50 -6.59
C LYS A 342 10.15 18.24 -5.93
N PHE A 343 11.35 17.96 -6.42
CA PHE A 343 12.58 18.69 -6.14
C PHE A 343 12.74 19.84 -7.14
N THR A 344 13.75 20.66 -6.94
CA THR A 344 14.06 21.78 -7.84
C THR A 344 14.40 21.32 -9.27
N ASP A 345 15.10 20.20 -9.40
CA ASP A 345 15.65 19.68 -10.66
C ASP A 345 14.88 18.47 -11.24
N ARG A 346 14.12 17.76 -10.40
CA ARG A 346 13.46 16.51 -10.78
C ARG A 346 12.16 16.28 -10.00
N VAL A 347 11.34 15.38 -10.51
CA VAL A 347 10.21 14.79 -9.77
C VAL A 347 10.39 13.29 -9.72
N GLU A 348 10.30 12.74 -8.52
CA GLU A 348 10.31 11.30 -8.28
C GLU A 348 8.88 10.82 -8.05
N ILE A 349 8.46 9.76 -8.75
CA ILE A 349 7.09 9.25 -8.70
C ILE A 349 7.11 7.75 -8.38
N LEU A 350 6.40 7.35 -7.32
CA LEU A 350 6.05 5.97 -7.05
C LEU A 350 4.58 5.76 -7.42
N MET A 351 4.32 4.92 -8.42
CA MET A 351 3.00 4.68 -8.96
C MET A 351 2.53 3.26 -8.62
N THR A 352 1.24 3.10 -8.32
CA THR A 352 0.67 1.80 -7.93
C THR A 352 -0.75 1.63 -8.46
N SER A 353 -1.21 0.38 -8.59
CA SER A 353 -2.63 0.08 -8.79
C SER A 353 -3.44 0.07 -7.48
N ALA A 354 -2.78 0.04 -6.32
CA ALA A 354 -3.42 0.06 -5.00
C ALA A 354 -4.00 1.44 -4.67
N ASN A 355 -5.24 1.48 -4.19
CA ASN A 355 -5.74 2.68 -3.51
C ASN A 355 -5.18 2.73 -2.09
N LEU A 356 -5.12 3.92 -1.48
CA LEU A 356 -4.69 4.06 -0.08
C LEU A 356 -5.84 3.71 0.87
N THR A 357 -6.22 2.43 0.90
CA THR A 357 -7.30 1.92 1.76
C THR A 357 -6.90 0.67 2.50
N SER A 358 -7.53 0.45 3.65
CA SER A 358 -7.41 -0.76 4.47
C SER A 358 -7.58 -2.06 3.69
N HIS A 359 -8.42 -2.07 2.64
CA HIS A 359 -8.63 -3.24 1.80
C HIS A 359 -7.41 -3.55 0.93
N HIS A 360 -6.81 -2.54 0.28
CA HIS A 360 -5.63 -2.73 -0.57
C HIS A 360 -4.34 -2.90 0.23
N PHE A 361 -4.35 -2.63 1.54
CA PHE A 361 -3.21 -2.86 2.44
C PHE A 361 -3.26 -4.20 3.18
N MET A 362 -4.11 -5.12 2.74
CA MET A 362 -4.15 -6.49 3.26
C MET A 362 -3.11 -7.34 2.53
N HIS A 363 -2.52 -8.31 3.23
CA HIS A 363 -1.54 -9.23 2.65
C HIS A 363 -2.13 -10.03 1.48
N GLU A 364 -3.43 -10.34 1.51
CA GLU A 364 -4.10 -11.11 0.46
C GLU A 364 -4.35 -10.31 -0.83
N GLN A 365 -4.24 -8.98 -0.78
CA GLN A 365 -4.31 -8.15 -1.98
C GLN A 365 -2.96 -8.13 -2.67
N ILE A 366 -2.97 -8.28 -3.99
CA ILE A 366 -1.79 -8.19 -4.83
C ILE A 366 -2.02 -7.09 -5.84
N ASP A 367 -1.15 -6.09 -5.83
CA ASP A 367 -1.23 -4.91 -6.67
C ASP A 367 0.12 -4.66 -7.36
N SER A 368 0.06 -3.95 -8.48
CA SER A 368 1.26 -3.53 -9.21
C SER A 368 1.87 -2.27 -8.59
N VAL A 369 3.20 -2.23 -8.56
CA VAL A 369 3.99 -1.03 -8.24
C VAL A 369 5.01 -0.80 -9.33
N HIS A 370 5.08 0.46 -9.79
CA HIS A 370 6.12 0.96 -10.67
C HIS A 370 6.99 1.92 -9.85
N ASN A 371 8.19 1.45 -9.52
CA ASN A 371 9.08 2.15 -8.61
C ASN A 371 9.79 3.36 -9.25
N LYS A 372 9.87 4.42 -8.44
CA LYS A 372 10.61 5.69 -8.56
C LYS A 372 11.21 5.98 -9.94
N PHE A 373 10.39 6.25 -10.94
CA PHE A 373 10.90 6.84 -12.18
C PHE A 373 10.92 8.36 -12.06
N LYS A 374 11.91 8.97 -12.71
CA LYS A 374 12.19 10.40 -12.65
C LYS A 374 11.64 11.10 -13.87
N VAL A 375 10.95 12.22 -13.66
CA VAL A 375 10.50 13.13 -14.72
C VAL A 375 10.98 14.54 -14.42
N THR A 376 10.95 15.42 -15.41
CA THR A 376 11.26 16.84 -15.17
C THR A 376 10.10 17.53 -14.44
N PRO A 377 10.34 18.60 -13.66
CA PRO A 377 9.28 19.39 -13.04
C PRO A 377 8.26 19.93 -14.06
N GLY A 378 8.70 20.31 -15.26
CA GLY A 378 7.83 20.78 -16.34
C GLY A 378 6.90 19.67 -16.86
N ASP A 379 7.44 18.48 -17.11
CA ASP A 379 6.64 17.33 -17.55
C ASP A 379 5.64 16.89 -16.48
N PHE A 380 6.01 16.96 -15.20
CA PHE A 380 5.09 16.64 -14.11
C PHE A 380 3.90 17.60 -14.08
N GLU A 381 4.16 18.90 -14.22
CA GLU A 381 3.13 19.94 -14.26
C GLU A 381 2.18 19.74 -15.45
N GLU A 382 2.73 19.55 -16.65
CA GLU A 382 1.94 19.47 -17.88
C GLU A 382 1.19 18.14 -18.04
N ASN A 383 1.86 17.02 -17.76
CA ASN A 383 1.33 15.69 -18.08
C ASN A 383 0.50 15.07 -16.95
N TYR A 384 0.76 15.47 -15.69
CA TYR A 384 0.12 14.91 -14.50
C TYR A 384 -0.77 15.94 -13.82
N LEU A 385 -0.21 17.04 -13.29
CA LEU A 385 -0.96 17.97 -12.44
C LEU A 385 -2.06 18.71 -13.20
N LYS A 386 -1.79 19.24 -14.40
CA LYS A 386 -2.78 19.95 -15.22
C LYS A 386 -4.05 19.12 -15.48
N LYS A 387 -3.91 17.80 -15.66
CA LYS A 387 -5.05 16.90 -15.83
C LYS A 387 -5.79 16.69 -14.52
N LEU A 388 -5.07 16.45 -13.41
CA LEU A 388 -5.67 16.28 -12.09
C LEU A 388 -6.45 17.52 -11.65
N ASP A 389 -5.91 18.70 -11.88
CA ASP A 389 -6.55 19.98 -11.57
C ASP A 389 -7.80 20.20 -12.41
N GLY A 390 -7.81 19.80 -13.68
CA GLY A 390 -8.99 19.84 -14.54
C GLY A 390 -10.11 18.88 -14.14
N TYR A 391 -9.83 17.88 -13.29
CA TYR A 391 -10.78 16.86 -12.83
C TYR A 391 -11.03 16.91 -11.31
N SER A 392 -10.58 17.96 -10.62
CA SER A 392 -10.75 18.12 -9.18
C SER A 392 -11.06 19.55 -8.80
N GLU A 393 -11.62 19.77 -7.62
CA GLU A 393 -11.82 21.09 -7.03
C GLU A 393 -11.21 21.14 -5.62
N ASP A 394 -10.94 22.34 -5.10
CA ASP A 394 -10.47 22.48 -3.71
C ASP A 394 -11.57 22.03 -2.74
N TYR A 395 -11.19 21.22 -1.77
CA TYR A 395 -12.08 20.81 -0.70
C TYR A 395 -12.53 22.02 0.12
N LYS A 396 -13.84 22.18 0.21
CA LYS A 396 -14.44 23.25 1.00
C LYS A 396 -14.56 22.77 2.45
N TRP A 397 -13.57 23.14 3.26
CA TRP A 397 -13.64 22.97 4.70
C TRP A 397 -14.93 23.62 5.23
N GLY A 398 -15.81 22.82 5.83
CA GLY A 398 -17.02 23.36 6.45
C GLY A 398 -16.62 24.44 7.46
N SER A 399 -17.24 25.62 7.37
CA SER A 399 -17.07 26.67 8.37
C SER A 399 -17.44 26.12 9.75
N ASN A 400 -16.50 26.15 10.69
CA ASN A 400 -16.67 25.68 12.07
C ASN A 400 -17.98 26.14 12.70
N THR A 401 -18.97 25.26 12.77
CA THR A 401 -20.02 25.26 13.81
C THR A 401 -20.51 23.82 14.01
N ALA A 402 -19.80 23.05 14.83
CA ALA A 402 -20.36 21.99 15.69
C ALA A 402 -19.24 21.31 16.52
N ILE A 403 -18.56 22.09 17.37
CA ILE A 403 -18.23 21.55 18.69
C ILE A 403 -19.55 21.64 19.47
N GLU A 404 -20.39 20.61 19.36
CA GLU A 404 -21.44 20.25 20.33
C GLU A 404 -22.34 19.15 19.73
N GLY A 405 -21.93 17.90 19.96
CA GLY A 405 -22.75 16.73 20.28
C GLY A 405 -24.23 16.60 19.87
N LYS A 406 -24.69 17.07 18.71
CA LYS A 406 -26.01 16.71 18.19
C LYS A 406 -25.94 16.23 16.74
N PRO A 407 -26.52 15.05 16.41
CA PRO A 407 -26.58 14.59 15.03
C PRO A 407 -27.46 15.56 14.20
N PRO A 408 -27.06 15.92 12.97
CA PRO A 408 -27.86 16.80 12.14
C PRO A 408 -29.22 16.16 11.85
N ALA A 409 -30.26 16.95 12.09
CA ALA A 409 -31.66 16.58 11.87
C ALA A 409 -31.86 16.06 10.45
N LYS A 410 -32.65 14.98 10.31
CA LYS A 410 -33.04 14.35 9.04
C LYS A 410 -33.43 15.39 7.99
N TRP A 411 -32.65 15.48 6.91
CA TRP A 411 -33.01 16.29 5.74
C TRP A 411 -34.11 15.56 4.97
N SER A 412 -35.22 16.27 4.78
CA SER A 412 -36.43 15.79 4.11
C SER A 412 -36.13 15.32 2.68
N THR A 413 -36.60 14.13 2.35
CA THR A 413 -36.70 13.61 0.99
C THR A 413 -37.62 14.49 0.14
N ARG A 414 -37.05 15.40 -0.66
CA ARG A 414 -37.74 15.95 -1.82
C ARG A 414 -37.86 14.83 -2.86
N ARG A 415 -39.04 14.22 -2.92
CA ARG A 415 -39.44 13.34 -4.03
C ARG A 415 -39.39 14.14 -5.32
N SER A 416 -38.46 13.80 -6.21
CA SER A 416 -38.49 14.23 -7.60
C SER A 416 -39.71 13.59 -8.28
N HIS A 417 -40.67 14.43 -8.65
CA HIS A 417 -41.76 14.11 -9.55
C HIS A 417 -41.16 13.73 -10.92
N VAL A 418 -41.36 12.49 -11.36
CA VAL A 418 -41.07 12.07 -12.74
C VAL A 418 -42.34 12.36 -13.55
N PRO A 419 -42.31 13.20 -14.60
CA PRO A 419 -43.44 13.35 -15.49
C PRO A 419 -43.54 12.11 -16.39
N LYS A 420 -44.73 11.49 -16.44
CA LYS A 420 -45.05 10.53 -17.49
C LYS A 420 -45.16 11.30 -18.81
N MET A 421 -44.33 10.93 -19.79
CA MET A 421 -44.47 11.40 -21.17
C MET A 421 -45.57 10.61 -21.89
N PRO A 422 -46.24 11.25 -22.88
CA PRO A 422 -47.40 10.71 -23.60
C PRO A 422 -47.11 9.49 -24.47
#